data_AF-A0A919K157-F1
#
_entry.id   AF-A0A919K157-F1
#
_cell.length_a   1.000
_cell.length_b   1.000
_cell.length_c   1.000
_cell.angle_alpha   90.00
_cell.angle_beta   90.00
_cell.angle_gamma   90.00
#
_symmetry.space_group_name_H-M   'P 1'
#
loop_
_entity.id
_entity.type
_entity.pdbx_description
1 polymer ?
#
loop_
_entity_poly.entity_id
_entity_poly.type
_entity_poly.pdbx_seq_one_letter_code
_entity_poly.pdbx_strand_id
1 'polypeptide(L)'
;MNIQNGSTNVWIDHNDFSNGGDGLLDITHGSDFITVSWNRFHNHDKTLLLGHADDNSAEDNGHLRVTYVHNYFDGTTSGTRGCGSATRCTSGVGKI
;
A
#
# COMPACT_ATOMS: atom_id res chain seq x y z
N MET A 1 0.66 2.81 9.24
CA MET A 1 1.88 3.55 8.83
C MET A 1 1.52 4.35 7.59
N ASN A 2 1.85 5.64 7.55
CA ASN A 2 1.40 6.50 6.45
C ASN A 2 2.63 7.02 5.69
N ILE A 3 2.67 6.76 4.39
CA ILE A 3 3.61 7.36 3.45
C ILE A 3 2.83 8.39 2.63
N GLN A 4 3.16 9.66 2.83
CA GLN A 4 2.37 10.79 2.31
C GLN A 4 3.25 12.01 2.00
N ASN A 5 2.61 13.09 1.55
CA ASN A 5 3.21 14.40 1.26
C ASN A 5 4.36 14.31 0.26
N GLY A 6 4.17 13.57 -0.84
CA GLY A 6 5.16 13.43 -1.92
C GLY A 6 6.40 12.62 -1.53
N SER A 7 6.31 11.74 -0.53
CA SER A 7 7.43 10.88 -0.14
C SER A 7 7.83 9.95 -1.28
N THR A 8 9.14 9.88 -1.60
CA THR A 8 9.64 9.06 -2.72
C THR A 8 10.79 8.14 -2.33
N ASN A 9 10.99 7.06 -3.09
CA ASN A 9 12.12 6.13 -2.93
C ASN A 9 12.18 5.48 -1.54
N VAL A 10 11.04 4.97 -1.09
CA VAL A 10 10.89 4.31 0.21
C VAL A 10 10.86 2.79 0.04
N TRP A 11 11.55 2.07 0.92
CA TRP A 11 11.51 0.61 0.98
C TRP A 11 11.00 0.17 2.36
N ILE A 12 9.91 -0.60 2.35
CA ILE A 12 9.26 -1.16 3.53
C ILE A 12 9.44 -2.67 3.46
N ASP A 13 10.29 -3.22 4.32
CA ASP A 13 10.77 -4.59 4.20
C ASP A 13 10.88 -5.32 5.55
N HIS A 14 10.47 -6.59 5.59
CA HIS A 14 10.58 -7.48 6.76
C HIS A 14 9.91 -6.95 8.05
N ASN A 15 8.79 -6.25 7.93
CA ASN A 15 8.01 -5.77 9.07
C ASN A 15 6.79 -6.68 9.34
N ASP A 16 6.32 -6.63 10.57
CA ASP A 16 5.06 -7.23 11.00
C ASP A 16 4.04 -6.12 11.32
N PHE A 17 2.93 -6.10 10.59
CA PHE A 17 1.85 -5.14 10.72
C PHE A 17 0.58 -5.83 11.21
N SER A 18 0.08 -5.41 12.37
CA SER A 18 -1.16 -5.92 12.95
C SER A 18 -1.81 -4.94 13.92
N ASN A 19 -3.09 -5.14 14.26
CA ASN A 19 -3.84 -4.36 15.26
C ASN A 19 -3.72 -2.83 15.12
N GLY A 20 -3.73 -2.33 13.88
CA GLY A 20 -3.88 -0.90 13.58
C GLY A 20 -5.23 -0.32 14.05
N GLY A 21 -5.30 1.01 14.13
CA GLY A 21 -6.56 1.71 14.43
C GLY A 21 -7.40 2.04 13.20
N ASP A 22 -6.74 2.29 12.05
CA ASP A 22 -7.38 2.55 10.76
C ASP A 22 -6.68 1.78 9.63
N GLY A 23 -5.76 2.35 8.86
CA GLY A 23 -4.94 1.60 7.90
C GLY A 23 -3.67 0.99 8.52
N LEU A 24 -3.30 -0.24 8.13
CA LEU A 24 -1.96 -0.77 8.48
C LEU A 24 -0.85 -0.08 7.67
N LEU A 25 -1.05 0.11 6.36
CA LEU A 25 -0.14 0.85 5.48
C LEU A 25 -0.92 1.66 4.43
N ASP A 26 -0.82 2.98 4.55
CA ASP A 26 -1.45 3.93 3.63
C ASP A 26 -0.37 4.64 2.81
N ILE A 27 -0.50 4.60 1.49
CA ILE A 27 0.38 5.30 0.55
C ILE A 27 -0.47 6.28 -0.25
N THR A 28 -0.31 7.57 0.01
CA THR A 28 -1.23 8.62 -0.45
C THR A 28 -0.47 9.89 -0.81
N HIS A 29 -1.20 10.93 -1.23
CA HIS A 29 -0.71 12.30 -1.37
C HIS A 29 0.54 12.41 -2.26
N GLY A 30 0.43 11.95 -3.50
CA GLY A 30 1.51 12.05 -4.50
C GLY A 30 2.77 11.24 -4.18
N SER A 31 2.72 10.33 -3.20
CA SER A 31 3.86 9.47 -2.86
C SER A 31 4.21 8.53 -4.00
N ASP A 32 5.48 8.13 -4.13
CA ASP A 32 5.94 7.51 -5.36
C ASP A 32 7.20 6.65 -5.23
N PHE A 33 7.40 5.72 -6.17
CA PHE A 33 8.54 4.80 -6.20
C PHE A 33 8.76 4.07 -4.87
N ILE A 34 7.73 3.35 -4.42
CA ILE A 34 7.76 2.63 -3.15
C ILE A 34 7.85 1.13 -3.42
N THR A 35 8.69 0.43 -2.65
CA THR A 35 8.72 -1.03 -2.62
C THR A 35 8.26 -1.51 -1.26
N VAL A 36 7.31 -2.44 -1.26
CA VAL A 36 6.78 -3.09 -0.06
C VAL A 36 7.04 -4.58 -0.24
N SER A 37 8.00 -5.14 0.48
CA SER A 37 8.40 -6.54 0.33
C SER A 37 8.54 -7.31 1.63
N TRP A 38 8.25 -8.61 1.60
CA TRP A 38 8.50 -9.51 2.74
C TRP A 38 7.89 -9.07 4.08
N ASN A 39 6.84 -8.25 4.05
CA ASN A 39 6.12 -7.86 5.26
C ASN A 39 4.98 -8.85 5.53
N ARG A 40 4.62 -8.99 6.81
CA ARG A 40 3.44 -9.72 7.24
C ARG A 40 2.35 -8.73 7.64
N PHE A 41 1.15 -8.92 7.11
CA PHE A 41 -0.04 -8.16 7.45
C PHE A 41 -1.11 -9.10 7.99
N HIS A 42 -1.59 -8.87 9.21
CA HIS A 42 -2.56 -9.77 9.84
C HIS A 42 -3.40 -9.07 10.92
N ASN A 43 -4.49 -9.72 11.34
CA ASN A 43 -5.38 -9.24 12.41
C ASN A 43 -5.88 -7.79 12.19
N HIS A 44 -6.25 -7.46 10.95
CA HIS A 44 -6.73 -6.12 10.63
C HIS A 44 -7.58 -6.11 9.36
N ASP A 45 -8.70 -5.38 9.39
CA ASP A 45 -9.66 -5.36 8.28
C ASP A 45 -9.24 -4.42 7.14
N LYS A 46 -8.65 -3.26 7.46
CA LYS A 46 -8.14 -2.27 6.50
C LYS A 46 -6.62 -2.32 6.41
N THR A 47 -6.10 -2.99 5.40
CA THR A 47 -4.69 -3.38 5.39
C THR A 47 -3.84 -2.39 4.63
N LEU A 48 -4.20 -2.18 3.37
CA LEU A 48 -3.48 -1.31 2.45
C LEU A 48 -4.44 -0.29 1.87
N LEU A 49 -4.00 0.96 1.78
CA LEU A 49 -4.66 2.03 1.01
C LEU A 49 -3.67 2.63 0.03
N LEU A 50 -4.07 2.75 -1.24
CA LEU A 50 -3.30 3.43 -2.28
C LEU A 50 -4.14 4.55 -2.90
N GLY A 51 -3.84 5.80 -2.53
CA GLY A 51 -4.62 6.99 -2.92
C GLY A 51 -5.94 7.12 -2.14
N HIS A 52 -6.08 8.20 -1.37
CA HIS A 52 -7.12 8.32 -0.33
C HIS A 52 -8.50 8.79 -0.81
N ALA A 53 -8.59 9.51 -1.94
CA ALA A 53 -9.83 10.13 -2.41
C ALA A 53 -9.92 10.18 -3.94
N ASP A 54 -11.08 9.87 -4.52
CA ASP A 54 -11.26 9.68 -5.97
C ASP A 54 -11.18 10.98 -6.78
N ASP A 55 -11.36 12.11 -6.09
CA ASP A 55 -11.23 13.46 -6.62
C ASP A 55 -9.82 14.07 -6.42
N ASN A 56 -8.86 13.32 -5.87
CA ASN A 56 -7.49 13.79 -5.62
C ASN A 56 -6.53 13.63 -6.83
N SER A 57 -7.08 13.53 -8.03
CA SER A 57 -6.30 13.28 -9.25
C SER A 57 -5.25 14.36 -9.55
N ALA A 58 -5.45 15.59 -9.08
CA ALA A 58 -4.49 16.68 -9.25
C ALA A 58 -3.14 16.41 -8.55
N GLU A 59 -3.16 15.66 -7.45
CA GLU A 59 -1.98 15.30 -6.68
C GLU A 59 -1.47 13.90 -7.05
N ASP A 60 -2.38 12.95 -7.31
CA ASP A 60 -2.02 11.53 -7.46
C ASP A 60 -1.73 11.10 -8.91
N ASN A 61 -2.17 11.86 -9.93
CA ASN A 61 -1.93 11.49 -11.33
C ASN A 61 -0.43 11.54 -11.67
N GLY A 62 0.08 10.44 -12.21
CA GLY A 62 1.51 10.30 -12.54
C GLY A 62 2.38 9.82 -11.37
N HIS A 63 1.78 9.65 -10.18
CA HIS A 63 2.41 9.16 -8.96
C HIS A 63 1.84 7.80 -8.53
N LEU A 64 2.03 7.43 -7.26
CA LEU A 64 1.55 6.19 -6.65
C LEU A 64 2.10 4.92 -7.33
N ARG A 65 3.33 4.96 -7.85
CA ARG A 65 4.01 3.77 -8.37
C ARG A 65 4.57 2.95 -7.22
N VAL A 66 3.89 1.86 -6.89
CA VAL A 66 4.22 1.00 -5.75
C VAL A 66 4.37 -0.44 -6.23
N THR A 67 5.43 -1.11 -5.77
CA THR A 67 5.64 -2.54 -5.95
C THR A 67 5.38 -3.28 -4.65
N TYR A 68 4.34 -4.12 -4.63
CA TYR A 68 4.12 -5.09 -3.57
C TYR A 68 4.62 -6.47 -4.03
N VAL A 69 5.52 -7.10 -3.27
CA VAL A 69 6.07 -8.40 -3.64
C VAL A 69 6.44 -9.24 -2.42
N HIS A 70 6.11 -10.54 -2.43
CA HIS A 70 6.40 -11.48 -1.32
C HIS A 70 5.88 -11.05 0.07
N ASN A 71 4.83 -10.23 0.13
CA ASN A 71 4.16 -9.93 1.41
C ASN A 71 3.18 -11.06 1.76
N TYR A 72 3.07 -11.36 3.06
CA TYR A 72 2.14 -12.36 3.57
C TYR A 72 0.91 -11.67 4.18
N PHE A 73 -0.28 -12.03 3.69
CA PHE A 73 -1.56 -11.47 4.14
C PHE A 73 -2.40 -12.57 4.79
N ASP A 74 -2.69 -12.43 6.09
CA ASP A 74 -3.32 -13.44 6.92
C ASP A 74 -4.64 -12.89 7.51
N GLY A 75 -5.77 -13.34 6.94
CA GLY A 75 -7.11 -12.94 7.39
C GLY A 75 -7.51 -11.49 7.08
N THR A 76 -6.82 -10.82 6.15
CA THR A 76 -7.07 -9.42 5.80
C THR A 76 -8.08 -9.27 4.65
N THR A 77 -9.14 -8.47 4.85
CA THR A 77 -10.32 -8.47 3.95
C THR A 77 -10.42 -7.26 3.01
N SER A 78 -9.99 -6.05 3.42
CA SER A 78 -10.12 -4.82 2.63
C SER A 78 -8.76 -4.14 2.40
N GLY A 79 -8.26 -4.22 1.17
CA GLY A 79 -6.97 -3.62 0.74
C GLY A 79 -6.17 -4.53 -0.21
N THR A 80 -6.55 -5.80 -0.32
CA THR A 80 -5.93 -6.79 -1.22
C THR A 80 -6.71 -6.99 -2.52
N ARG A 81 -7.70 -6.14 -2.83
CA ARG A 81 -8.44 -6.20 -4.12
C ARG A 81 -7.47 -5.87 -5.25
N GLY A 82 -6.83 -6.90 -5.80
CA GLY A 82 -5.77 -6.80 -6.81
C GLY A 82 -4.46 -7.49 -6.43
N CYS A 83 -4.25 -7.79 -5.14
CA CYS A 83 -3.03 -8.45 -4.67
C CYS A 83 -3.29 -9.61 -3.72
N GLY A 84 -3.45 -10.81 -4.28
CA GLY A 84 -3.41 -12.07 -3.53
C GLY A 84 -2.03 -12.32 -2.90
N SER A 85 -1.99 -13.14 -1.86
CA SER A 85 -0.88 -13.39 -0.89
C SER A 85 0.48 -13.87 -1.44
N ALA A 86 0.73 -13.80 -2.73
CA ALA A 86 2.01 -14.17 -3.34
C ALA A 86 2.26 -13.49 -4.70
N THR A 87 1.38 -12.60 -5.15
CA THR A 87 1.45 -12.01 -6.49
C THR A 87 2.19 -10.70 -6.44
N ARG A 88 3.15 -10.50 -7.35
CA ARG A 88 3.73 -9.17 -7.58
C ARG A 88 2.60 -8.26 -8.07
N CYS A 89 2.24 -7.26 -7.26
CA CYS A 89 1.27 -6.24 -7.66
C CYS A 89 2.04 -4.95 -7.78
N THR A 90 2.32 -4.58 -9.01
CA THR A 90 2.74 -3.23 -9.34
C THR A 90 1.46 -2.44 -9.59
N SER A 91 1.22 -1.37 -8.85
CA SER A 91 0.26 -0.37 -9.33
C SER A 91 0.83 0.20 -10.64
N GLY A 92 0.22 -0.16 -11.76
CA GLY A 92 0.35 0.66 -12.96
C GLY A 92 -0.29 2.01 -12.63
N VAL A 93 0.35 3.11 -13.03
CA VAL A 93 -0.05 4.51 -12.75
C VAL A 93 -1.57 4.64 -12.54
N GLY A 94 -2.01 4.70 -11.28
CA GLY A 94 -3.43 4.64 -10.92
C GLY A 94 -3.72 3.75 -9.70
N LYS A 95 -4.80 4.09 -8.99
CA LYS A 95 -5.30 3.36 -7.81
C LYS A 95 -5.63 1.90 -8.18
N ILE A 96 -5.40 0.99 -7.24
CA ILE A 96 -5.84 -0.42 -7.29
C ILE A 96 -7.31 -0.54 -6.94
#